data_AF-A0A059DKX4-F1
#
_entry.id   AF-A0A059DKX4-F1
#
_cell.length_a   1.000
_cell.length_b   1.000
_cell.length_c   1.000
_cell.angle_alpha   90.00
_cell.angle_beta   90.00
_cell.angle_gamma   90.00
#
_symmetry.space_group_name_H-M   'P 1'
#
loop_
_entity.id
_entity.type
_entity.pdbx_description
1 polymer ?
#
loop_
_entity_poly.entity_id
_entity_poly.type
_entity_poly.pdbx_seq_one_letter_code
_entity_poly.pdbx_strand_id
1 'polypeptide(L)'
;MTKTHVGSRMAVTILFSLLYLAFLLETGFLLGEFGASGLALRLASLDSQNFIFFPVAGLLALVAFWQPAVLLVDAMWRGQLKYGRIVLGASLLVALLGAWLISDAFESSEARSVFEIAPKALAADRGVPASEQTPPIAPVKEVLARMRILSGVDRGLGEYQAQCDQEWLRYSVAADAALLCFPAGERMSIRDCCTAKAEFRQRLNRLAAQSPSVTGAVHRWVMPVKVFFLLLLLGIGILLVQYRKGLERLHGATPSGISFGLALGGSVMLIWPLLNAAYLQTMALLTGSGSASAYTIVAPLVALGFGVWTLLLVFFHLRSYPSQIEYAAKIGGFVVAAVGVFRYEEITNYLARTLGIGGGLVAIIVFAVAVGALIVSVVLGVDPTDILEDEDVEEAVKSVVETAGGD
;
A
#
# COMPACT_ATOMS: atom_id res chain seq x y z
N MET A 1 -26.25 -17.66 -13.33
CA MET A 1 -25.74 -17.90 -11.95
C MET A 1 -25.23 -19.33 -11.86
N THR A 2 -23.96 -19.48 -11.49
CA THR A 2 -23.08 -20.65 -11.72
C THR A 2 -23.33 -21.82 -10.76
N LYS A 3 -23.03 -23.05 -11.22
CA LYS A 3 -23.13 -24.36 -10.53
C LYS A 3 -22.16 -24.52 -9.33
N THR A 4 -21.97 -23.51 -8.48
CA THR A 4 -21.09 -23.59 -7.30
C THR A 4 -21.87 -23.94 -6.04
N HIS A 5 -21.29 -24.74 -5.16
CA HIS A 5 -21.96 -25.15 -3.93
C HIS A 5 -22.19 -23.96 -2.99
N VAL A 6 -23.32 -23.96 -2.27
CA VAL A 6 -23.64 -22.89 -1.31
C VAL A 6 -22.59 -22.82 -0.21
N GLY A 7 -22.09 -23.97 0.25
CA GLY A 7 -21.03 -24.03 1.27
C GLY A 7 -19.73 -23.33 0.85
N SER A 8 -19.29 -23.50 -0.40
CA SER A 8 -18.08 -22.84 -0.93
C SER A 8 -18.25 -21.32 -0.97
N ARG A 9 -19.43 -20.86 -1.41
CA ARG A 9 -19.79 -19.43 -1.40
C ARG A 9 -19.79 -18.85 0.02
N MET A 10 -20.45 -19.52 0.96
CA MET A 10 -20.51 -19.08 2.35
C MET A 10 -19.12 -19.04 2.98
N ALA A 11 -18.29 -20.07 2.78
CA ALA A 11 -16.94 -20.11 3.34
C ALA A 11 -16.06 -18.94 2.86
N VAL A 12 -16.04 -18.68 1.55
CA VAL A 12 -15.27 -17.55 0.99
C VAL A 12 -15.82 -16.22 1.47
N THR A 13 -17.15 -16.04 1.47
CA THR A 13 -17.78 -14.80 1.95
C THR A 13 -17.48 -14.54 3.41
N ILE A 14 -17.55 -15.55 4.28
CA ILE A 14 -17.22 -15.40 5.70
C ILE A 14 -15.76 -15.01 5.87
N LEU A 15 -14.84 -15.72 5.19
CA LEU A 15 -13.41 -15.40 5.26
C LEU A 15 -13.15 -13.95 4.81
N PHE A 16 -13.66 -13.56 3.64
CA PHE A 16 -13.44 -12.22 3.08
C PHE A 16 -14.06 -11.13 3.96
N SER A 17 -15.23 -11.40 4.56
CA SER A 17 -15.89 -10.48 5.49
C SER A 17 -15.08 -10.29 6.77
N LEU A 18 -14.47 -11.36 7.31
CA LEU A 18 -13.61 -11.28 8.49
C LEU A 18 -12.32 -10.50 8.20
N LEU A 19 -11.70 -10.71 7.02
CA LEU A 19 -10.55 -9.93 6.58
C LEU A 19 -10.90 -8.44 6.49
N TYR A 20 -12.02 -8.12 5.83
CA TYR A 20 -12.44 -6.73 5.67
C TYR A 20 -12.81 -6.07 6.99
N LEU A 21 -13.49 -6.80 7.88
CA LEU A 21 -13.83 -6.32 9.21
C LEU A 21 -12.56 -5.97 10.00
N ALA A 22 -11.49 -6.76 9.89
CA ALA A 22 -10.21 -6.43 10.53
C ALA A 22 -9.64 -5.09 10.03
N PHE A 23 -9.73 -4.80 8.73
CA PHE A 23 -9.27 -3.53 8.16
C PHE A 23 -10.11 -2.34 8.68
N LEU A 24 -11.44 -2.51 8.73
CA LEU A 24 -12.34 -1.49 9.26
C LEU A 24 -12.15 -1.26 10.75
N LEU A 25 -11.92 -2.33 11.53
CA LEU A 25 -11.68 -2.22 12.96
C LEU A 25 -10.42 -1.38 13.22
N GLU A 26 -9.31 -1.69 12.56
CA GLU A 26 -8.05 -0.96 12.76
C GLU A 26 -8.19 0.54 12.43
N THR A 27 -8.78 0.88 11.28
CA THR A 27 -9.05 2.28 10.92
C THR A 27 -10.07 2.93 11.85
N GLY A 28 -11.07 2.18 12.31
CA GLY A 28 -12.07 2.64 13.29
C GLY A 28 -11.44 3.01 14.63
N PHE A 29 -10.51 2.19 15.14
CA PHE A 29 -9.76 2.49 16.36
C PHE A 29 -8.90 3.74 16.20
N LEU A 30 -8.23 3.93 15.04
CA LEU A 30 -7.49 5.15 14.76
C LEU A 30 -8.39 6.39 14.83
N LEU A 31 -9.55 6.36 14.17
CA LEU A 31 -10.50 7.48 14.17
C LEU A 31 -11.08 7.74 15.56
N GLY A 32 -11.42 6.67 16.30
CA GLY A 32 -11.97 6.77 17.66
C GLY A 32 -10.96 7.31 18.68
N GLU A 33 -9.71 6.86 18.62
CA GLU A 33 -8.67 7.25 19.58
C GLU A 33 -8.07 8.63 19.26
N PHE A 34 -7.76 8.92 17.99
CA PHE A 34 -7.07 10.14 17.59
C PHE A 34 -8.01 11.25 17.08
N GLY A 35 -9.31 10.96 16.87
CA GLY A 35 -10.27 11.90 16.29
C GLY A 35 -10.42 13.19 17.10
N ALA A 36 -10.61 13.07 18.42
CA ALA A 36 -10.74 14.22 19.31
C ALA A 36 -9.47 15.10 19.37
N SER A 37 -8.31 14.54 19.06
CA SER A 37 -7.03 15.27 19.04
C SER A 37 -6.75 15.99 17.72
N GLY A 38 -7.58 15.79 16.69
CA GLY A 38 -7.35 16.29 15.34
C GLY A 38 -6.20 15.61 14.58
N LEU A 39 -5.59 14.56 15.17
CA LEU A 39 -4.46 13.84 14.57
C LEU A 39 -4.87 12.67 13.69
N ALA A 40 -6.11 12.16 13.82
CA ALA A 40 -6.53 10.93 13.14
C ALA A 40 -6.28 10.97 11.63
N LEU A 41 -6.68 12.06 10.96
CA LEU A 41 -6.49 12.20 9.52
C LEU A 41 -5.01 12.28 9.12
N ARG A 42 -4.19 12.95 9.94
CA ARG A 42 -2.75 13.10 9.69
C ARG A 42 -2.01 11.77 9.83
N LEU A 43 -2.39 10.97 10.82
CA LEU A 43 -1.83 9.63 11.02
C LEU A 43 -2.35 8.64 9.97
N ALA A 44 -3.63 8.73 9.60
CA ALA A 44 -4.19 7.92 8.53
C ALA A 44 -3.50 8.17 7.19
N SER A 45 -3.14 9.43 6.92
CA SER A 45 -2.45 9.81 5.69
C SER A 45 -0.94 9.52 5.76
N LEU A 46 -0.29 9.72 6.90
CA LEU A 46 1.09 9.29 7.13
C LEU A 46 1.26 7.79 6.89
N ASP A 47 0.39 6.97 7.47
CA ASP A 47 0.37 5.51 7.35
C ASP A 47 -0.73 5.04 6.36
N SER A 48 -0.82 5.71 5.20
CA SER A 48 -1.85 5.46 4.17
C SER A 48 -1.90 4.02 3.67
N GLN A 49 -0.75 3.34 3.59
CA GLN A 49 -0.63 1.92 3.26
C GLN A 49 -1.39 1.02 4.24
N ASN A 50 -1.62 1.49 5.47
CA ASN A 50 -2.32 0.75 6.52
C ASN A 50 -3.78 1.17 6.68
N PHE A 51 -4.04 2.48 6.73
CA PHE A 51 -5.35 3.01 7.15
C PHE A 51 -6.25 3.49 6.01
N ILE A 52 -5.68 3.75 4.83
CA ILE A 52 -6.43 4.20 3.65
C ILE A 52 -6.52 3.06 2.63
N PHE A 53 -5.39 2.41 2.33
CA PHE A 53 -5.34 1.36 1.32
C PHE A 53 -6.25 0.17 1.66
N PHE A 54 -6.09 -0.46 2.83
CA PHE A 54 -6.81 -1.70 3.13
C PHE A 54 -8.34 -1.54 3.21
N PRO A 55 -8.90 -0.48 3.84
CA PRO A 55 -10.34 -0.27 3.82
C PRO A 55 -10.90 0.04 2.43
N VAL A 56 -10.12 0.66 1.55
CA VAL A 56 -10.61 1.17 0.26
C VAL A 56 -10.23 0.20 -0.88
N ALA A 57 -8.95 0.11 -1.20
CA ALA A 57 -8.42 -0.80 -2.23
C ALA A 57 -8.54 -2.27 -1.83
N GLY A 58 -8.41 -2.59 -0.53
CA GLY A 58 -8.60 -3.96 -0.04
C GLY A 58 -10.02 -4.48 -0.27
N LEU A 59 -11.06 -3.65 -0.08
CA LEU A 59 -12.44 -4.01 -0.40
C LEU A 59 -12.59 -4.35 -1.89
N LEU A 60 -12.07 -3.50 -2.77
CA LEU A 60 -12.08 -3.73 -4.21
C LEU A 60 -11.46 -5.06 -4.58
N ALA A 61 -10.28 -5.36 -4.02
CA ALA A 61 -9.63 -6.65 -4.24
C ALA A 61 -10.50 -7.81 -3.74
N LEU A 62 -11.10 -7.71 -2.55
CA LEU A 62 -11.98 -8.77 -2.05
C LEU A 62 -13.19 -8.98 -2.97
N VAL A 63 -13.80 -7.91 -3.48
CA VAL A 63 -14.90 -8.00 -4.45
C VAL A 63 -14.44 -8.64 -5.76
N ALA A 64 -13.35 -8.16 -6.34
CA ALA A 64 -12.77 -8.66 -7.58
C ALA A 64 -12.37 -10.14 -7.51
N PHE A 65 -11.82 -10.56 -6.37
CA PHE A 65 -11.32 -11.93 -6.18
C PHE A 65 -12.36 -12.89 -5.62
N TRP A 66 -13.55 -12.41 -5.23
CA TRP A 66 -14.58 -13.25 -4.60
C TRP A 66 -15.02 -14.40 -5.51
N GLN A 67 -15.44 -14.09 -6.74
CA GLN A 67 -15.89 -15.10 -7.69
C GLN A 67 -14.80 -16.13 -8.05
N PRO A 68 -13.56 -15.73 -8.42
CA PRO A 68 -12.51 -16.70 -8.69
C PRO A 68 -12.13 -17.53 -7.45
N ALA A 69 -12.15 -16.95 -6.25
CA ALA A 69 -11.92 -17.69 -5.01
C ALA A 69 -12.99 -18.78 -4.80
N VAL A 70 -14.27 -18.45 -4.99
CA VAL A 70 -15.37 -19.42 -4.89
C VAL A 70 -15.20 -20.57 -5.88
N LEU A 71 -14.83 -20.28 -7.12
CA LEU A 71 -14.64 -21.31 -8.16
C LEU A 71 -13.48 -22.26 -7.81
N LEU A 72 -12.35 -21.70 -7.36
CA LEU A 72 -11.19 -22.49 -6.93
C LEU A 72 -11.52 -23.36 -5.72
N VAL A 73 -12.12 -22.79 -4.68
CA VAL A 73 -12.49 -23.52 -3.47
C VAL A 73 -13.48 -24.64 -3.79
N ASP A 74 -14.51 -24.38 -4.61
CA ASP A 74 -15.48 -25.41 -5.01
C ASP A 74 -14.79 -26.56 -5.76
N ALA A 75 -13.99 -26.23 -6.77
CA ALA A 75 -13.31 -27.22 -7.61
C ALA A 75 -12.30 -28.07 -6.81
N MET A 76 -11.53 -27.44 -5.92
CA MET A 76 -10.52 -28.10 -5.10
C MET A 76 -11.14 -28.93 -3.98
N TRP A 77 -12.12 -28.38 -3.26
CA TRP A 77 -12.75 -29.05 -2.12
C TRP A 77 -13.56 -30.28 -2.57
N ARG A 78 -14.21 -30.20 -3.73
CA ARG A 78 -14.99 -31.30 -4.29
C ARG A 78 -14.15 -32.35 -5.00
N GLY A 79 -12.83 -32.17 -5.06
CA GLY A 79 -11.90 -33.11 -5.69
C GLY A 79 -12.04 -33.16 -7.21
N GLN A 80 -12.60 -32.13 -7.84
CA GLN A 80 -12.70 -32.03 -9.30
C GLN A 80 -11.35 -31.74 -9.96
N LEU A 81 -10.38 -31.26 -9.18
CA LEU A 81 -8.99 -31.09 -9.57
C LEU A 81 -8.11 -32.14 -8.89
N LYS A 82 -7.14 -32.68 -9.63
CA LYS A 82 -6.18 -33.68 -9.10
C LYS A 82 -5.43 -33.08 -7.91
N TYR A 83 -5.48 -33.77 -6.77
CA TYR A 83 -4.92 -33.32 -5.48
C TYR A 83 -5.49 -31.99 -4.95
N GLY A 84 -6.66 -31.55 -5.41
CA GLY A 84 -7.21 -30.22 -5.09
C GLY A 84 -7.29 -29.91 -3.59
N ARG A 85 -7.75 -30.86 -2.76
CA ARG A 85 -7.82 -30.68 -1.29
C ARG A 85 -6.45 -30.50 -0.65
N ILE A 86 -5.45 -31.26 -1.10
CA ILE A 86 -4.08 -31.17 -0.58
C ILE A 86 -3.47 -29.84 -0.98
N VAL A 87 -3.64 -29.41 -2.23
CA VAL A 87 -3.15 -28.12 -2.71
C VAL A 87 -3.81 -26.98 -1.96
N LEU A 88 -5.13 -26.99 -1.80
CA LEU A 88 -5.86 -25.98 -1.03
C LEU A 88 -5.36 -25.89 0.42
N GLY A 89 -5.25 -27.04 1.10
CA GLY A 89 -4.74 -27.09 2.48
C GLY A 89 -3.29 -26.62 2.60
N ALA A 90 -2.42 -27.06 1.69
CA ALA A 90 -1.02 -26.65 1.65
C ALA A 90 -0.87 -25.15 1.36
N SER A 91 -1.62 -24.61 0.40
CA SER A 91 -1.60 -23.18 0.07
C SER A 91 -2.08 -22.32 1.24
N LEU A 92 -3.15 -22.72 1.92
CA LEU A 92 -3.62 -22.02 3.13
C LEU A 92 -2.60 -22.09 4.25
N LEU A 93 -1.98 -23.26 4.46
CA LEU A 93 -0.93 -23.42 5.47
C LEU A 93 0.28 -22.53 5.17
N VAL A 94 0.74 -22.50 3.92
CA VAL A 94 1.85 -21.64 3.48
C VAL A 94 1.49 -20.16 3.66
N ALA A 95 0.26 -19.75 3.34
CA ALA A 95 -0.18 -18.38 3.55
C ALA A 95 -0.23 -18.00 5.04
N LEU A 96 -0.70 -18.90 5.91
CA LEU A 96 -0.73 -18.67 7.36
C LEU A 96 0.68 -18.58 7.96
N LEU A 97 1.57 -19.51 7.59
CA LEU A 97 2.97 -19.50 8.05
C LEU A 97 3.72 -18.27 7.52
N GLY A 98 3.55 -17.94 6.25
CA GLY A 98 4.13 -16.74 5.65
C GLY A 98 3.62 -15.46 6.32
N ALA A 99 2.32 -15.39 6.61
CA ALA A 99 1.74 -14.24 7.31
C ALA A 99 2.31 -14.08 8.72
N TRP A 100 2.47 -15.18 9.45
CA TRP A 100 3.09 -15.16 10.77
C TRP A 100 4.55 -14.70 10.72
N LEU A 101 5.38 -15.30 9.86
CA LEU A 101 6.81 -14.98 9.74
C LEU A 101 7.06 -13.52 9.31
N ILE A 102 6.31 -13.04 8.31
CA ILE A 102 6.46 -11.68 7.80
C ILE A 102 5.98 -10.66 8.85
N SER A 103 4.91 -10.98 9.59
CA SER A 103 4.40 -10.07 10.63
C SER A 103 5.35 -9.96 11.82
N ASP A 104 5.95 -11.08 12.24
CA ASP A 104 6.99 -11.10 13.27
C ASP A 104 8.21 -10.26 12.85
N ALA A 105 8.63 -10.37 11.59
CA ALA A 105 9.69 -9.53 11.03
C ALA A 105 9.33 -8.03 11.08
N PHE A 106 8.08 -7.66 10.83
CA PHE A 106 7.63 -6.27 10.94
C PHE A 106 7.53 -5.79 12.40
N GLU A 107 7.08 -6.64 13.33
CA GLU A 107 6.99 -6.30 14.76
C GLU A 107 8.38 -6.13 15.41
N SER A 108 9.38 -6.87 14.92
CA SER A 108 10.78 -6.77 15.34
C SER A 108 11.50 -5.50 14.86
N SER A 109 10.84 -4.67 14.03
CA SER A 109 11.43 -3.44 13.50
C SER A 109 11.82 -2.46 14.62
N GLU A 110 13.02 -1.88 14.50
CA GLU A 110 13.55 -0.90 15.45
C GLU A 110 12.83 0.46 15.41
N ALA A 111 12.07 0.77 14.36
CA ALA A 111 11.37 2.04 14.22
C ALA A 111 9.85 1.84 14.43
N ARG A 112 9.33 2.41 15.52
CA ARG A 112 7.89 2.44 15.82
C ARG A 112 7.19 3.59 15.10
N SER A 113 5.98 3.34 14.62
CA SER A 113 5.16 4.36 13.97
C SER A 113 4.53 5.31 14.98
N VAL A 114 4.23 6.54 14.56
CA VAL A 114 3.68 7.56 15.48
C VAL A 114 2.29 7.20 15.98
N PHE A 115 1.50 6.44 15.20
CA PHE A 115 0.18 5.97 15.63
C PHE A 115 0.25 4.96 16.79
N GLU A 116 1.40 4.36 17.08
CA GLU A 116 1.59 3.46 18.22
C GLU A 116 1.70 4.22 19.57
N ILE A 117 1.76 5.55 19.54
CA ILE A 117 1.89 6.41 20.72
C ILE A 117 0.53 7.01 21.07
N ALA A 118 0.11 6.90 22.33
CA ALA A 118 -1.18 7.43 22.78
C ALA A 118 -1.31 8.95 22.52
N PRO A 119 -2.50 9.44 22.12
CA PRO A 119 -2.72 10.86 21.80
C PRO A 119 -2.35 11.82 22.95
N LYS A 120 -2.54 11.40 24.20
CA LYS A 120 -2.18 12.17 25.40
C LYS A 120 -0.67 12.36 25.53
N ALA A 121 0.12 11.32 25.26
CA ALA A 121 1.57 11.39 25.28
C ALA A 121 2.09 12.30 24.16
N LEU A 122 1.51 12.20 22.95
CA LEU A 122 1.80 13.13 21.85
C LEU A 122 1.43 14.58 22.18
N ALA A 123 0.40 14.81 23.00
CA ALA A 123 0.00 16.15 23.44
C ALA A 123 0.90 16.72 24.54
N ALA A 124 1.45 15.86 25.40
CA ALA A 124 2.37 16.25 26.45
C ALA A 124 3.82 16.40 25.96
N ASP A 125 4.12 15.94 24.74
CA ASP A 125 5.44 15.99 24.16
C ASP A 125 5.90 17.44 23.89
N ARG A 126 7.02 17.82 24.53
CA ARG A 126 7.62 19.16 24.42
C ARG A 126 8.96 19.17 23.66
N GLY A 127 9.37 18.05 23.08
CA GLY A 127 10.70 17.92 22.48
C GLY A 127 11.84 17.77 23.50
N VAL A 128 13.08 17.93 23.04
CA VAL A 128 14.32 18.00 23.84
C VAL A 128 15.04 19.29 23.47
N PRO A 129 15.44 20.14 24.42
CA PRO A 129 16.31 21.28 24.13
C PRO A 129 17.70 20.79 23.68
N ALA A 130 18.43 21.64 22.94
CA ALA A 130 19.80 21.34 22.56
C ALA A 130 20.68 21.12 23.81
N SER A 131 21.63 20.19 23.73
CA SER A 131 22.69 20.00 24.71
C SER A 131 24.06 20.09 24.02
N GLU A 132 25.15 20.15 24.78
CA GLU A 132 26.51 20.16 24.21
C GLU A 132 26.82 18.92 23.34
N GLN A 133 26.14 17.80 23.57
CA GLN A 133 26.39 16.55 22.84
C GLN A 133 25.24 16.14 21.90
N THR A 134 24.06 16.75 22.00
CA THR A 134 22.89 16.35 21.20
C THR A 134 22.17 17.55 20.61
N PRO A 135 21.84 17.50 19.29
CA PRO A 135 21.02 18.53 18.66
C PRO A 135 19.63 18.58 19.30
N PRO A 136 18.92 19.72 19.17
CA PRO A 136 17.56 19.84 19.69
C PRO A 136 16.63 18.87 18.95
N ILE A 137 15.54 18.50 19.62
CA ILE A 137 14.49 17.65 19.07
C ILE A 137 13.17 18.40 19.25
N ALA A 138 12.49 18.70 18.15
CA ALA A 138 11.18 19.35 18.17
C ALA A 138 10.08 18.39 18.66
N PRO A 139 8.96 18.91 19.18
CA PRO A 139 7.78 18.12 19.50
C PRO A 139 7.26 17.34 18.29
N VAL A 140 6.86 16.08 18.46
CA VAL A 140 6.37 15.20 17.38
C VAL A 140 5.23 15.85 16.60
N LYS A 141 4.30 16.52 17.28
CA LYS A 141 3.18 17.23 16.62
C LYS A 141 3.65 18.34 15.68
N GLU A 142 4.70 19.07 16.07
CA GLU A 142 5.26 20.15 15.26
C GLU A 142 6.01 19.59 14.07
N VAL A 143 6.78 18.52 14.27
CA VAL A 143 7.46 17.79 13.19
C VAL A 143 6.45 17.32 12.14
N LEU A 144 5.37 16.65 12.57
CA LEU A 144 4.31 16.20 11.66
C LEU A 144 3.60 17.35 10.93
N ALA A 145 3.33 18.46 11.64
CA ALA A 145 2.74 19.64 11.03
C ALA A 145 3.66 20.25 9.97
N ARG A 146 4.96 20.32 10.24
CA ARG A 146 5.96 20.84 9.31
C ARG A 146 6.11 19.96 8.08
N MET A 147 6.15 18.65 8.26
CA MET A 147 6.17 17.70 7.14
C MET A 147 4.94 17.85 6.25
N ARG A 148 3.75 17.99 6.84
CA ARG A 148 2.53 18.24 6.07
C ARG A 148 2.64 19.52 5.24
N ILE A 149 3.10 20.63 5.84
CA ILE A 149 3.24 21.90 5.14
C ILE A 149 4.25 21.78 3.99
N LEU A 150 5.43 21.21 4.25
CA LEU A 150 6.51 21.12 3.26
C LEU A 150 6.27 20.04 2.19
N SER A 151 5.47 19.02 2.47
CA SER A 151 5.07 18.02 1.47
C SER A 151 4.17 18.59 0.37
N GLY A 152 3.53 19.74 0.61
CA GLY A 152 2.70 20.43 -0.38
C GLY A 152 3.47 21.29 -1.39
N VAL A 153 4.79 21.46 -1.20
CA VAL A 153 5.65 22.26 -2.08
C VAL A 153 6.05 21.44 -3.32
N ASP A 154 6.20 22.09 -4.49
CA ASP A 154 6.30 21.46 -5.81
C ASP A 154 7.37 20.36 -5.97
N ARG A 155 8.47 20.44 -5.21
CA ARG A 155 9.56 19.46 -5.27
C ARG A 155 9.43 18.30 -4.27
N GLY A 156 8.37 18.30 -3.47
CA GLY A 156 8.06 17.25 -2.51
C GLY A 156 9.06 17.14 -1.37
N LEU A 157 9.05 16.00 -0.68
CA LEU A 157 9.89 15.76 0.50
C LEU A 157 11.29 15.20 0.16
N GLY A 158 11.52 14.81 -1.09
CA GLY A 158 12.78 14.18 -1.54
C GLY A 158 14.02 15.05 -1.34
N GLU A 159 13.91 16.36 -1.53
CA GLU A 159 15.04 17.30 -1.40
C GLU A 159 15.61 17.39 0.03
N TYR A 160 14.85 16.96 1.03
CA TYR A 160 15.24 17.00 2.43
C TYR A 160 15.82 15.66 2.93
N GLN A 161 16.03 14.70 2.04
CA GLN A 161 16.66 13.44 2.42
C GLN A 161 18.14 13.64 2.71
N ALA A 162 18.55 13.07 3.84
CA ALA A 162 19.93 13.06 4.30
C ALA A 162 20.43 11.60 4.25
N GLN A 163 21.61 11.40 3.65
CA GLN A 163 22.28 10.11 3.63
C GLN A 163 22.96 9.88 4.99
N CYS A 164 22.35 9.02 5.82
CA CYS A 164 22.84 8.73 7.17
C CYS A 164 23.70 7.47 7.24
N ASP A 165 24.36 7.11 6.14
CA ASP A 165 25.34 6.02 6.13
C ASP A 165 26.64 6.46 6.81
N GLN A 166 27.13 5.64 7.74
CA GLN A 166 28.29 5.99 8.58
C GLN A 166 29.58 6.17 7.77
N GLU A 167 29.80 5.35 6.74
CA GLU A 167 30.97 5.48 5.87
C GLU A 167 30.86 6.74 5.02
N TRP A 168 29.69 6.97 4.42
CA TRP A 168 29.44 8.18 3.64
C TRP A 168 29.61 9.45 4.48
N LEU A 169 29.06 9.50 5.68
CA LEU A 169 29.22 10.64 6.61
C LEU A 169 30.67 10.89 6.99
N ARG A 170 31.50 9.84 7.03
CA ARG A 170 32.91 9.97 7.39
C ARG A 170 33.76 10.58 6.28
N TYR A 171 33.45 10.28 5.02
CA TYR A 171 34.31 10.64 3.87
C TYR A 171 33.72 11.72 2.95
N SER A 172 32.42 11.99 3.05
CA SER A 172 31.76 12.97 2.19
C SER A 172 31.93 14.39 2.72
N VAL A 173 32.47 15.28 1.88
CA VAL A 173 32.48 16.74 2.14
C VAL A 173 31.08 17.34 2.19
N ALA A 174 30.08 16.67 1.59
CA ALA A 174 28.68 17.09 1.66
C ALA A 174 28.05 16.81 3.03
N ALA A 175 28.71 16.05 3.92
CA ALA A 175 28.20 15.75 5.26
C ALA A 175 28.07 17.00 6.15
N ASP A 176 28.84 18.05 5.85
CA ASP A 176 28.81 19.32 6.58
C ASP A 176 27.87 20.36 5.92
N ALA A 177 27.22 20.00 4.80
CA ALA A 177 26.24 20.87 4.17
C ALA A 177 25.03 21.09 5.07
N ALA A 178 24.54 22.33 5.13
CA ALA A 178 23.37 22.67 5.93
C ALA A 178 22.07 22.28 5.20
N LEU A 179 21.29 21.42 5.83
CA LEU A 179 19.97 20.98 5.34
C LEU A 179 18.93 21.19 6.44
N LEU A 180 17.66 21.40 6.06
CA LEU A 180 16.56 21.39 7.02
C LEU A 180 16.41 19.99 7.62
N CYS A 181 16.54 19.87 8.93
CA CYS A 181 16.33 18.63 9.65
C CYS A 181 14.92 18.61 10.26
N PHE A 182 14.04 17.71 9.80
CA PHE A 182 12.67 17.64 10.31
C PHE A 182 12.59 17.39 11.82
N PRO A 183 13.32 16.42 12.40
CA PRO A 183 13.24 16.14 13.84
C PRO A 183 13.72 17.27 14.73
N ALA A 184 14.72 18.03 14.30
CA ALA A 184 15.24 19.16 15.08
C ALA A 184 14.47 20.46 14.82
N GLY A 185 13.94 20.57 13.62
CA GLY A 185 13.15 21.71 13.20
C GLY A 185 13.93 22.94 12.75
N GLU A 186 15.23 22.79 12.52
CA GLU A 186 16.11 23.86 12.07
C GLU A 186 17.08 23.34 10.99
N ARG A 187 17.81 24.27 10.36
CA ARG A 187 18.86 23.91 9.41
C ARG A 187 20.14 23.60 10.17
N MET A 188 20.73 22.44 9.90
CA MET A 188 21.96 21.96 10.54
C MET A 188 22.76 21.10 9.57
N SER A 189 23.98 20.71 9.96
CA SER A 189 24.79 19.80 9.16
C SER A 189 24.07 18.47 8.95
N ILE A 190 24.35 17.78 7.84
CA ILE A 190 23.78 16.44 7.59
C ILE A 190 24.16 15.48 8.71
N ARG A 191 25.39 15.60 9.24
CA ARG A 191 25.88 14.82 10.38
C ARG A 191 25.03 15.03 11.63
N ASP A 192 24.81 16.27 12.04
CA ASP A 192 23.98 16.58 13.20
C ASP A 192 22.52 16.16 12.98
N CYS A 193 22.03 16.31 11.75
CA CYS A 193 20.68 15.86 11.42
C CYS A 193 20.52 14.34 11.54
N CYS A 194 21.52 13.55 11.13
CA CYS A 194 21.48 12.10 11.29
C CYS A 194 21.50 11.69 12.78
N THR A 195 22.24 12.41 13.63
CA THR A 195 22.18 12.24 15.09
C THR A 195 20.80 12.59 15.63
N ALA A 196 20.21 13.73 15.22
CA ALA A 196 18.88 14.14 15.62
C ALA A 196 17.80 13.11 15.23
N LYS A 197 17.90 12.55 14.01
CA LYS A 197 17.01 11.48 13.51
C LYS A 197 17.12 10.20 14.34
N ALA A 198 18.33 9.78 14.71
CA ALA A 198 18.55 8.61 15.55
C ALA A 198 17.96 8.80 16.96
N GLU A 199 18.18 9.96 17.57
CA GLU A 199 17.60 10.30 18.88
C GLU A 199 16.07 10.42 18.81
N PHE A 200 15.53 11.01 17.74
CA PHE A 200 14.10 11.08 17.52
C PHE A 200 13.47 9.69 17.40
N ARG A 201 14.09 8.77 16.67
CA ARG A 201 13.68 7.35 16.61
C ARG A 201 13.62 6.72 17.99
N GLN A 202 14.67 6.90 18.80
CA GLN A 202 14.68 6.37 20.17
C GLN A 202 13.58 7.01 21.04
N ARG A 203 13.31 8.31 20.86
CA ARG A 203 12.23 9.00 21.57
C ARG A 203 10.86 8.43 21.20
N LEU A 204 10.58 8.21 19.92
CA LEU A 204 9.35 7.57 19.47
C LEU A 204 9.18 6.19 20.11
N ASN A 205 10.23 5.38 20.11
CA ASN A 205 10.21 4.05 20.74
C ASN A 205 9.94 4.13 22.25
N ARG A 206 10.59 5.07 22.96
CA ARG A 206 10.35 5.29 24.40
C ARG A 206 8.92 5.71 24.68
N LEU A 207 8.37 6.64 23.89
CA LEU A 207 6.98 7.09 24.03
C LEU A 207 5.98 5.95 23.75
N ALA A 208 6.22 5.15 22.70
CA ALA A 208 5.38 4.00 22.37
C ALA A 208 5.42 2.92 23.46
N ALA A 209 6.57 2.71 24.10
CA ALA A 209 6.71 1.77 25.20
C ALA A 209 6.06 2.26 26.50
N GLN A 210 6.21 3.54 26.83
CA GLN A 210 5.68 4.13 28.08
C GLN A 210 4.19 4.44 28.01
N SER A 211 3.68 4.75 26.82
CA SER A 211 2.29 5.16 26.60
C SER A 211 1.79 4.60 25.26
N PRO A 212 1.61 3.28 25.18
CA PRO A 212 1.13 2.63 23.96
C PRO A 212 -0.30 3.08 23.64
N SER A 213 -0.58 3.29 22.36
CA SER A 213 -1.94 3.54 21.88
C SER A 213 -2.75 2.25 21.79
N VAL A 214 -4.08 2.38 21.84
CA VAL A 214 -5.00 1.26 21.60
C VAL A 214 -4.90 0.82 20.15
N THR A 215 -4.83 1.77 19.21
CA THR A 215 -4.64 1.48 17.78
C THR A 215 -3.36 0.69 17.52
N GLY A 216 -2.26 0.99 18.21
CA GLY A 216 -1.01 0.23 18.09
C GLY A 216 -1.16 -1.22 18.55
N ALA A 217 -1.91 -1.46 19.64
CA ALA A 217 -2.21 -2.81 20.09
C ALA A 217 -3.09 -3.57 19.09
N VAL A 218 -4.13 -2.93 18.53
CA VAL A 218 -4.98 -3.53 17.49
C VAL A 218 -4.19 -3.83 16.23
N HIS A 219 -3.31 -2.91 15.80
CA HIS A 219 -2.46 -3.08 14.62
C HIS A 219 -1.62 -4.35 14.69
N ARG A 220 -1.03 -4.68 15.85
CA ARG A 220 -0.25 -5.92 16.02
C ARG A 220 -1.07 -7.18 15.74
N TRP A 221 -2.36 -7.19 16.11
CA TRP A 221 -3.26 -8.31 15.82
C TRP A 221 -3.75 -8.33 14.38
N VAL A 222 -3.95 -7.15 13.76
CA VAL A 222 -4.47 -7.03 12.39
C VAL A 222 -3.36 -7.18 11.34
N MET A 223 -2.10 -6.91 11.67
CA MET A 223 -0.96 -7.05 10.77
C MET A 223 -0.85 -8.44 10.13
N PRO A 224 -0.88 -9.57 10.88
CA PRO A 224 -0.90 -10.90 10.27
C PRO A 224 -2.12 -11.15 9.41
N VAL A 225 -3.27 -10.55 9.71
CA VAL A 225 -4.48 -10.63 8.88
C VAL A 225 -4.27 -9.91 7.54
N LYS A 226 -3.64 -8.74 7.54
CA LYS A 226 -3.27 -7.98 6.33
C LYS A 226 -2.28 -8.74 5.47
N VAL A 227 -1.22 -9.28 6.06
CA VAL A 227 -0.23 -10.08 5.32
C VAL A 227 -0.88 -11.34 4.77
N PHE A 228 -1.70 -12.03 5.57
CA PHE A 228 -2.45 -13.20 5.10
C PHE A 228 -3.36 -12.86 3.93
N PHE A 229 -4.08 -11.73 3.98
CA PHE A 229 -4.87 -11.24 2.85
C PHE A 229 -4.03 -11.06 1.58
N LEU A 230 -2.87 -10.39 1.68
CA LEU A 230 -1.96 -10.18 0.55
C LEU A 230 -1.48 -11.52 -0.05
N LEU A 231 -1.06 -12.47 0.81
CA LEU A 231 -0.64 -13.80 0.39
C LEU A 231 -1.78 -14.64 -0.18
N LEU A 232 -3.00 -14.49 0.35
CA LEU A 232 -4.20 -15.18 -0.12
C LEU A 232 -4.53 -14.75 -1.56
N LEU A 233 -4.52 -13.44 -1.85
CA LEU A 233 -4.76 -12.94 -3.21
C LEU A 233 -3.68 -13.40 -4.19
N LEU A 234 -2.41 -13.34 -3.75
CA LEU A 234 -1.27 -13.86 -4.51
C LEU A 234 -1.49 -15.34 -4.87
N GLY A 235 -1.82 -16.15 -3.86
CA GLY A 235 -2.11 -17.57 -4.01
C GLY A 235 -3.29 -17.85 -4.94
N ILE A 236 -4.40 -17.12 -4.80
CA ILE A 236 -5.56 -17.22 -5.71
C ILE A 236 -5.11 -16.97 -7.14
N GLY A 237 -4.36 -15.89 -7.40
CA GLY A 237 -3.86 -15.58 -8.74
C GLY A 237 -2.99 -16.68 -9.34
N ILE A 238 -2.05 -17.22 -8.58
CA ILE A 238 -1.19 -18.34 -9.01
C ILE A 238 -2.04 -19.57 -9.35
N LEU A 239 -2.98 -19.93 -8.48
CA LEU A 239 -3.84 -21.10 -8.66
C LEU A 239 -4.79 -20.92 -9.86
N LEU A 240 -5.29 -19.72 -10.13
CA LEU A 240 -6.09 -19.44 -11.32
C LEU A 240 -5.29 -19.68 -12.61
N VAL A 241 -4.05 -19.18 -12.67
CA VAL A 241 -3.18 -19.37 -13.83
C VAL A 241 -2.87 -20.85 -14.02
N GLN A 242 -2.53 -21.56 -12.93
CA GLN A 242 -2.17 -22.97 -12.97
C GLN A 242 -3.34 -23.88 -13.35
N TYR A 243 -4.54 -23.65 -12.79
CA TYR A 243 -5.70 -24.52 -12.94
C TYR A 243 -6.72 -24.03 -13.99
N ARG A 244 -6.38 -23.00 -14.77
CA ARG A 244 -7.23 -22.40 -15.81
C ARG A 244 -7.97 -23.43 -16.65
N LYS A 245 -7.24 -24.33 -17.32
CA LYS A 245 -7.82 -25.35 -18.21
C LYS A 245 -8.77 -26.31 -17.48
N GLY A 246 -8.48 -26.59 -16.20
CA GLY A 246 -9.33 -27.41 -15.35
C GLY A 246 -10.65 -26.68 -15.03
N LEU A 247 -10.55 -25.40 -14.66
CA LEU A 247 -11.71 -24.56 -14.37
C LEU A 247 -12.60 -24.34 -15.60
N GLU A 248 -12.01 -24.07 -16.77
CA GLU A 248 -12.73 -23.92 -18.05
C GLU A 248 -13.53 -25.18 -18.40
N ARG A 249 -12.97 -26.38 -18.18
CA ARG A 249 -13.68 -27.64 -18.41
C ARG A 249 -14.85 -27.86 -17.45
N LEU A 250 -14.72 -27.43 -16.20
CA LEU A 250 -15.71 -27.66 -15.15
C LEU A 250 -16.85 -26.63 -15.16
N HIS A 251 -16.53 -25.38 -15.47
CA HIS A 251 -17.45 -24.24 -15.35
C HIS A 251 -17.79 -23.57 -16.69
N GLY A 252 -17.25 -24.05 -17.80
CA GLY A 252 -17.49 -23.54 -19.15
C GLY A 252 -16.70 -22.27 -19.49
N ALA A 253 -16.95 -21.71 -20.68
CA ALA A 253 -16.30 -20.51 -21.21
C ALA A 253 -16.80 -19.20 -20.57
N THR A 254 -16.82 -19.13 -19.24
CA THR A 254 -17.01 -17.89 -18.47
C THR A 254 -15.72 -17.05 -18.16
N PRO A 255 -14.54 -17.18 -18.81
CA PRO A 255 -13.36 -16.38 -18.42
C PRO A 255 -13.45 -14.87 -18.67
N SER A 256 -14.23 -14.36 -19.64
CA SER A 256 -14.14 -12.95 -20.05
C SER A 256 -14.62 -11.99 -18.95
N GLY A 257 -15.80 -12.23 -18.37
CA GLY A 257 -16.33 -11.39 -17.28
C GLY A 257 -15.56 -11.50 -15.95
N ILE A 258 -14.92 -12.65 -15.69
CA ILE A 258 -14.12 -12.87 -14.47
C ILE A 258 -12.73 -12.23 -14.60
N SER A 259 -12.17 -12.22 -15.80
CA SER A 259 -10.77 -11.81 -16.01
C SER A 259 -10.56 -10.30 -15.93
N PHE A 260 -11.55 -9.48 -16.32
CA PHE A 260 -11.46 -8.02 -16.17
C PHE A 260 -11.40 -7.60 -14.70
N GLY A 261 -12.35 -8.06 -13.88
CA GLY A 261 -12.37 -7.77 -12.44
C GLY A 261 -11.08 -8.21 -11.74
N LEU A 262 -10.53 -9.37 -12.14
CA LEU A 262 -9.25 -9.89 -11.64
C LEU A 262 -8.05 -8.99 -12.02
N ALA A 263 -7.96 -8.57 -13.28
CA ALA A 263 -6.86 -7.72 -13.76
C ALA A 263 -6.93 -6.33 -13.10
N LEU A 264 -8.14 -5.79 -12.95
CA LEU A 264 -8.39 -4.52 -12.28
C LEU A 264 -8.06 -4.59 -10.79
N GLY A 265 -8.58 -5.60 -10.07
CA GLY A 265 -8.28 -5.84 -8.66
C GLY A 265 -6.78 -6.05 -8.44
N GLY A 266 -6.11 -6.81 -9.32
CA GLY A 266 -4.66 -7.00 -9.29
C GLY A 266 -3.87 -5.72 -9.54
N SER A 267 -4.34 -4.85 -10.43
CA SER A 267 -3.72 -3.55 -10.71
C SER A 267 -3.85 -2.59 -9.52
N VAL A 268 -5.01 -2.56 -8.87
CA VAL A 268 -5.25 -1.75 -7.66
C VAL A 268 -4.32 -2.16 -6.52
N MET A 269 -3.94 -3.44 -6.41
CA MET A 269 -2.97 -3.87 -5.40
C MET A 269 -1.57 -3.29 -5.59
N LEU A 270 -1.20 -2.84 -6.80
CA LEU A 270 0.07 -2.14 -7.03
C LEU A 270 0.14 -0.77 -6.35
N ILE A 271 -1.00 -0.22 -5.94
CA ILE A 271 -1.02 1.01 -5.14
C ILE A 271 -0.39 0.78 -3.77
N TRP A 272 -0.52 -0.42 -3.18
CA TRP A 272 0.05 -0.72 -1.87
C TRP A 272 1.58 -0.55 -1.81
N PRO A 273 2.40 -1.21 -2.66
CA PRO A 273 3.84 -1.05 -2.60
C PRO A 273 4.27 0.40 -2.88
N LEU A 274 3.52 1.15 -3.69
CA LEU A 274 3.79 2.57 -3.94
C LEU A 274 3.52 3.43 -2.69
N LEU A 275 2.39 3.21 -2.00
CA LEU A 275 2.09 3.88 -0.73
C LEU A 275 3.08 3.50 0.37
N ASN A 276 3.47 2.22 0.42
CA ASN A 276 4.48 1.74 1.37
C ASN A 276 5.87 2.37 1.11
N ALA A 277 6.23 2.60 -0.15
CA ALA A 277 7.44 3.32 -0.51
C ALA A 277 7.38 4.81 -0.11
N ALA A 278 6.25 5.48 -0.36
CA ALA A 278 6.04 6.85 0.08
C ALA A 278 6.11 6.98 1.62
N TYR A 279 5.57 5.99 2.35
CA TYR A 279 5.72 5.89 3.80
C TYR A 279 7.18 5.73 4.22
N LEU A 280 7.94 4.81 3.61
CA LEU A 280 9.35 4.62 3.92
C LEU A 280 10.18 5.88 3.65
N GLN A 281 9.89 6.59 2.57
CA GLN A 281 10.50 7.89 2.26
C GLN A 281 10.24 8.91 3.37
N THR A 282 8.99 8.96 3.85
CA THR A 282 8.57 9.84 4.94
C THR A 282 9.25 9.48 6.25
N MET A 283 9.36 8.18 6.57
CA MET A 283 10.05 7.71 7.78
C MET A 283 11.56 7.93 7.72
N ALA A 284 12.20 7.80 6.55
CA ALA A 284 13.64 8.09 6.40
C ALA A 284 13.98 9.57 6.71
N LEU A 285 13.03 10.49 6.51
CA LEU A 285 13.16 11.89 6.89
C LEU A 285 13.08 12.10 8.41
N LEU A 286 12.34 11.25 9.11
CA LEU A 286 12.12 11.32 10.56
C LEU A 286 13.20 10.58 11.35
N THR A 287 13.54 9.38 10.94
CA THR A 287 14.33 8.43 11.73
C THR A 287 15.66 8.06 11.10
N GLY A 288 15.92 8.54 9.88
CA GLY A 288 17.15 8.26 9.12
C GLY A 288 17.05 6.97 8.31
N SER A 289 17.87 6.89 7.26
CA SER A 289 17.94 5.76 6.33
C SER A 289 18.93 4.66 6.75
N GLY A 290 19.67 4.86 7.86
CA GLY A 290 20.89 4.11 8.19
C GLY A 290 20.73 2.78 8.94
N SER A 291 19.52 2.38 9.34
CA SER A 291 19.30 1.01 9.86
C SER A 291 18.55 0.21 8.81
N ALA A 292 19.11 -0.91 8.38
CA ALA A 292 18.40 -1.94 7.62
C ALA A 292 17.16 -2.40 8.41
N SER A 293 16.04 -1.69 8.26
CA SER A 293 14.76 -2.10 8.80
C SER A 293 14.21 -3.22 7.92
N ALA A 294 13.46 -4.16 8.50
CA ALA A 294 12.77 -5.18 7.70
C ALA A 294 11.98 -4.54 6.54
N TYR A 295 11.36 -3.37 6.77
CA TYR A 295 10.66 -2.63 5.74
C TYR A 295 11.54 -2.18 4.56
N THR A 296 12.79 -1.75 4.76
CA THR A 296 13.64 -1.28 3.65
C THR A 296 14.17 -2.41 2.77
N ILE A 297 14.34 -3.63 3.32
CA ILE A 297 14.76 -4.82 2.55
C ILE A 297 13.54 -5.56 1.95
N VAL A 298 12.46 -5.67 2.72
CA VAL A 298 11.27 -6.44 2.33
C VAL A 298 10.39 -5.65 1.35
N ALA A 299 10.31 -4.32 1.44
CA ALA A 299 9.45 -3.53 0.56
C ALA A 299 9.76 -3.68 -0.94
N PRO A 300 11.03 -3.65 -1.40
CA PRO A 300 11.36 -3.89 -2.81
C PRO A 300 10.99 -5.31 -3.27
N LEU A 301 11.21 -6.32 -2.41
CA LEU A 301 10.88 -7.71 -2.70
C LEU A 301 9.35 -7.92 -2.81
N VAL A 302 8.59 -7.32 -1.90
CA VAL A 302 7.13 -7.37 -1.94
C VAL A 302 6.60 -6.59 -3.15
N ALA A 303 7.14 -5.42 -3.45
CA ALA A 303 6.78 -4.65 -4.65
C ALA A 303 7.05 -5.44 -5.94
N LEU A 304 8.21 -6.11 -6.04
CA LEU A 304 8.54 -6.98 -7.17
C LEU A 304 7.59 -8.17 -7.25
N GLY A 305 7.31 -8.83 -6.11
CA GLY A 305 6.36 -9.94 -6.04
C GLY A 305 4.96 -9.55 -6.53
N PHE A 306 4.44 -8.41 -6.07
CA PHE A 306 3.17 -7.87 -6.54
C PHE A 306 3.21 -7.44 -8.01
N GLY A 307 4.30 -6.83 -8.47
CA GLY A 307 4.49 -6.45 -9.88
C GLY A 307 4.45 -7.66 -10.81
N VAL A 308 5.22 -8.70 -10.51
CA VAL A 308 5.22 -9.97 -11.26
C VAL A 308 3.83 -10.61 -11.23
N TRP A 309 3.18 -10.60 -10.07
CA TRP A 309 1.84 -11.15 -9.92
C TRP A 309 0.79 -10.41 -10.76
N THR A 310 0.76 -9.08 -10.73
CA THR A 310 -0.18 -8.30 -11.55
C THR A 310 0.05 -8.54 -13.04
N LEU A 311 1.31 -8.63 -13.48
CA LEU A 311 1.63 -9.01 -14.86
C LEU A 311 1.08 -10.40 -15.23
N LEU A 312 1.12 -11.37 -14.31
CA LEU A 312 0.53 -12.70 -14.53
C LEU A 312 -1.00 -12.61 -14.71
N LEU A 313 -1.69 -11.78 -13.94
CA LEU A 313 -3.14 -11.60 -14.04
C LEU A 313 -3.54 -10.88 -15.32
N VAL A 314 -2.79 -9.83 -15.70
CA VAL A 314 -2.98 -9.13 -16.97
C VAL A 314 -2.74 -10.09 -18.12
N PHE A 315 -1.65 -10.88 -18.10
CA PHE A 315 -1.38 -11.88 -19.13
C PHE A 315 -2.49 -12.96 -19.19
N PHE A 316 -3.01 -13.38 -18.04
CA PHE A 316 -4.14 -14.29 -17.97
C PHE A 316 -5.38 -13.71 -18.67
N HIS A 317 -5.70 -12.43 -18.45
CA HIS A 317 -6.79 -11.71 -19.10
C HIS A 317 -6.55 -11.52 -20.60
N LEU A 318 -5.37 -11.06 -21.02
CA LEU A 318 -5.07 -10.77 -22.42
C LEU A 318 -5.10 -12.02 -23.31
N ARG A 319 -4.74 -13.19 -22.76
CA ARG A 319 -4.85 -14.46 -23.49
C ARG A 319 -6.30 -14.92 -23.73
N SER A 320 -7.30 -14.14 -23.34
CA SER A 320 -8.71 -14.38 -23.68
C SER A 320 -9.19 -13.57 -24.90
N TYR A 321 -8.40 -12.62 -25.41
CA TYR A 321 -8.72 -11.80 -26.59
C TYR A 321 -7.98 -12.27 -27.87
N PRO A 322 -8.50 -11.96 -29.07
CA PRO A 322 -7.82 -12.27 -30.34
C PRO A 322 -6.48 -11.53 -30.50
N SER A 323 -5.59 -12.08 -31.35
CA SER A 323 -4.15 -11.79 -31.38
C SER A 323 -3.76 -10.31 -31.52
N GLN A 324 -4.57 -9.46 -32.18
CA GLN A 324 -4.27 -8.04 -32.39
C GLN A 324 -4.31 -7.22 -31.08
N ILE A 325 -5.28 -7.49 -30.21
CA ILE A 325 -5.44 -6.81 -28.91
C ILE A 325 -4.37 -7.30 -27.92
N GLU A 326 -3.97 -8.57 -28.03
CA GLU A 326 -2.89 -9.15 -27.24
C GLU A 326 -1.55 -8.42 -27.45
N TYR A 327 -1.22 -8.05 -28.69
CA TYR A 327 0.02 -7.29 -28.99
C TYR A 327 -0.06 -5.84 -28.48
N ALA A 328 -1.17 -5.15 -28.73
CA ALA A 328 -1.36 -3.75 -28.28
C ALA A 328 -1.29 -3.64 -26.75
N ALA A 329 -1.90 -4.56 -26.02
CA ALA A 329 -1.88 -4.55 -24.56
C ALA A 329 -0.56 -5.05 -23.95
N LYS A 330 0.19 -5.95 -24.63
CA LYS A 330 1.57 -6.30 -24.21
C LYS A 330 2.52 -5.12 -24.35
N ILE A 331 2.41 -4.38 -25.45
CA ILE A 331 3.19 -3.15 -25.68
C ILE A 331 2.77 -2.08 -24.67
N GLY A 332 1.47 -1.86 -24.47
CA GLY A 332 0.94 -0.93 -23.46
C GLY A 332 1.38 -1.29 -22.03
N GLY A 333 1.33 -2.57 -21.65
CA GLY A 333 1.80 -3.04 -20.35
C GLY A 333 3.31 -2.85 -20.14
N PHE A 334 4.12 -3.05 -21.19
CA PHE A 334 5.54 -2.75 -21.16
C PHE A 334 5.81 -1.24 -21.02
N VAL A 335 5.08 -0.40 -21.76
CA VAL A 335 5.20 1.06 -21.68
C VAL A 335 4.81 1.56 -20.28
N VAL A 336 3.69 1.09 -19.72
CA VAL A 336 3.25 1.46 -18.36
C VAL A 336 4.26 0.98 -17.31
N ALA A 337 4.80 -0.23 -17.45
CA ALA A 337 5.83 -0.73 -16.55
C ALA A 337 7.13 0.08 -16.66
N ALA A 338 7.55 0.43 -17.87
CA ALA A 338 8.73 1.25 -18.12
C ALA A 338 8.54 2.66 -17.55
N VAL A 339 7.40 3.32 -17.81
CA VAL A 339 7.05 4.63 -17.24
C VAL A 339 7.03 4.55 -15.71
N GLY A 340 6.44 3.51 -15.13
CA GLY A 340 6.41 3.30 -13.68
C GLY A 340 7.80 3.17 -13.05
N VAL A 341 8.76 2.53 -13.73
CA VAL A 341 10.16 2.43 -13.28
C VAL A 341 10.89 3.75 -13.46
N PHE A 342 10.79 4.39 -14.63
CA PHE A 342 11.50 5.65 -14.93
C PHE A 342 10.96 6.84 -14.14
N ARG A 343 9.70 6.80 -13.69
CA ARG A 343 9.03 7.88 -12.96
C ARG A 343 8.71 7.47 -11.51
N TYR A 344 9.36 6.45 -10.98
CA TYR A 344 9.08 5.91 -9.65
C TYR A 344 9.18 6.98 -8.54
N GLU A 345 10.20 7.83 -8.58
CA GLU A 345 10.37 8.93 -7.62
C GLU A 345 9.28 9.99 -7.76
N GLU A 346 8.84 10.30 -8.98
CA GLU A 346 7.75 11.25 -9.22
C GLU A 346 6.40 10.72 -8.72
N ILE A 347 6.11 9.44 -8.99
CA ILE A 347 4.88 8.78 -8.52
C ILE A 347 4.86 8.71 -7.00
N THR A 348 5.96 8.32 -6.36
CA THR A 348 6.06 8.24 -4.90
C THR A 348 5.97 9.61 -4.24
N ASN A 349 6.60 10.65 -4.80
CA ASN A 349 6.45 12.03 -4.34
C ASN A 349 5.01 12.55 -4.50
N TYR A 350 4.36 12.26 -5.63
CA TYR A 350 2.96 12.61 -5.87
C TYR A 350 2.03 11.93 -4.85
N LEU A 351 2.24 10.64 -4.58
CA LEU A 351 1.49 9.89 -3.58
C LEU A 351 1.74 10.41 -2.17
N ALA A 352 3.00 10.73 -1.80
CA ALA A 352 3.33 11.32 -0.51
C ALA A 352 2.60 12.67 -0.29
N ARG A 353 2.44 13.46 -1.36
CA ARG A 353 1.73 14.74 -1.37
C ARG A 353 0.20 14.57 -1.29
N THR A 354 -0.36 13.60 -2.00
CA THR A 354 -1.83 13.47 -2.16
C THR A 354 -2.48 12.50 -1.17
N LEU A 355 -1.91 11.32 -0.99
CA LEU A 355 -2.44 10.26 -0.11
C LEU A 355 -1.58 10.03 1.13
N GLY A 356 -0.33 10.52 1.14
CA GLY A 356 0.64 10.44 2.23
C GLY A 356 0.51 11.57 3.27
N ILE A 357 1.63 12.00 3.87
CA ILE A 357 1.62 13.03 4.93
C ILE A 357 1.07 14.39 4.48
N GLY A 358 1.13 14.70 3.17
CA GLY A 358 0.52 15.90 2.59
C GLY A 358 -0.98 15.79 2.36
N GLY A 359 -1.53 14.57 2.42
CA GLY A 359 -2.89 14.28 2.05
C GLY A 359 -3.95 15.01 2.87
N GLY A 360 -4.91 15.60 2.16
CA GLY A 360 -6.09 16.23 2.75
C GLY A 360 -7.30 15.29 2.76
N LEU A 361 -8.33 15.69 3.50
CA LEU A 361 -9.63 14.99 3.53
C LEU A 361 -10.18 14.81 2.10
N VAL A 362 -9.97 15.81 1.24
CA VAL A 362 -10.41 15.81 -0.16
C VAL A 362 -9.78 14.68 -0.95
N ALA A 363 -8.46 14.47 -0.84
CA ALA A 363 -7.79 13.40 -1.58
C ALA A 363 -8.25 12.00 -1.13
N ILE A 364 -8.52 11.85 0.17
CA ILE A 364 -9.07 10.61 0.74
C ILE A 364 -10.50 10.37 0.24
N ILE A 365 -11.34 11.41 0.20
CA ILE A 365 -12.70 11.31 -0.33
C ILE A 365 -12.66 11.00 -1.83
N VAL A 366 -11.83 11.69 -2.62
CA VAL A 366 -11.68 11.42 -4.06
C VAL A 366 -11.21 10.00 -4.30
N PHE A 367 -10.24 9.51 -3.53
CA PHE A 367 -9.80 8.12 -3.60
C PHE A 367 -10.92 7.14 -3.24
N ALA A 368 -11.65 7.39 -2.16
CA ALA A 368 -12.78 6.57 -1.74
C ALA A 368 -13.93 6.59 -2.75
N VAL A 369 -14.22 7.73 -3.38
CA VAL A 369 -15.25 7.90 -4.41
C VAL A 369 -14.83 7.22 -5.71
N ALA A 370 -13.60 7.41 -6.16
CA ALA A 370 -13.07 6.74 -7.36
C ALA A 370 -13.11 5.22 -7.20
N VAL A 371 -12.75 4.73 -6.01
CA VAL A 371 -12.84 3.32 -5.67
C VAL A 371 -14.30 2.87 -5.54
N GLY A 372 -15.17 3.67 -4.94
CA GLY A 372 -16.61 3.40 -4.86
C GLY A 372 -17.26 3.28 -6.24
N ALA A 373 -16.94 4.20 -7.15
CA ALA A 373 -17.36 4.15 -8.55
C ALA A 373 -16.84 2.87 -9.22
N LEU A 374 -15.58 2.51 -8.98
CA LEU A 374 -15.00 1.27 -9.50
C LEU A 374 -15.69 0.01 -8.96
N ILE A 375 -16.05 -0.01 -7.66
CA ILE A 375 -16.84 -1.10 -7.06
C ILE A 375 -18.19 -1.20 -7.77
N VAL A 376 -18.88 -0.07 -7.98
CA VAL A 376 -20.16 -0.03 -8.68
C VAL A 376 -20.02 -0.56 -10.10
N SER A 377 -19.00 -0.15 -10.85
CA SER A 377 -18.73 -0.68 -12.20
C SER A 377 -18.47 -2.19 -12.20
N VAL A 378 -17.67 -2.69 -11.26
CA VAL A 378 -17.36 -4.13 -11.13
C VAL A 378 -18.60 -4.95 -10.72
N VAL A 379 -19.42 -4.42 -9.82
CA VAL A 379 -20.62 -5.12 -9.29
C VAL A 379 -21.77 -5.08 -10.28
N LEU A 380 -22.00 -3.96 -10.96
CA LEU A 380 -23.07 -3.81 -11.95
C LEU A 380 -22.68 -4.40 -13.31
N GLY A 381 -21.40 -4.73 -13.53
CA GLY A 381 -20.93 -5.28 -14.81
C GLY A 381 -21.09 -4.30 -15.97
N VAL A 382 -21.05 -3.00 -15.68
CA VAL A 382 -21.05 -1.95 -16.71
C VAL A 382 -19.72 -2.05 -17.45
N ASP A 383 -19.79 -2.39 -18.74
CA ASP A 383 -18.61 -2.47 -19.60
C ASP A 383 -18.08 -1.03 -19.77
N PRO A 384 -16.81 -0.72 -19.41
CA PRO A 384 -16.28 0.63 -19.53
C PRO A 384 -16.24 1.15 -20.98
N THR A 385 -16.47 0.29 -21.98
CA THR A 385 -16.70 0.72 -23.36
C THR A 385 -17.98 1.54 -23.53
N ASP A 386 -19.01 1.30 -22.71
CA ASP A 386 -20.26 2.09 -22.75
C ASP A 386 -20.06 3.52 -22.22
N ILE A 387 -18.97 3.77 -21.48
CA ILE A 387 -18.60 5.10 -20.95
C ILE A 387 -17.64 5.83 -21.92
N LEU A 388 -16.92 5.08 -22.76
CA LEU A 388 -16.00 5.61 -23.77
C LEU A 388 -16.68 5.84 -25.13
N GLU A 389 -17.94 5.42 -25.29
CA GLU A 389 -18.77 5.76 -26.46
C GLU A 389 -19.44 7.14 -26.35
N ASP A 390 -19.39 7.81 -25.19
CA ASP A 390 -19.67 9.24 -25.14
C ASP A 390 -18.45 9.99 -25.72
N GLU A 391 -18.66 10.64 -26.88
CA GLU A 391 -17.69 11.37 -27.72
C GLU A 391 -16.81 12.41 -26.98
N ASP A 392 -17.06 12.67 -25.69
CA ASP A 392 -16.42 13.70 -24.89
C ASP A 392 -14.97 13.39 -24.48
N VAL A 393 -14.57 12.10 -24.41
CA VAL A 393 -13.21 11.73 -23.94
C VAL A 393 -12.17 11.78 -25.06
N GLU A 394 -12.53 11.42 -26.29
CA GLU A 394 -11.62 11.51 -27.43
C GLU A 394 -11.32 12.98 -27.77
N GLU A 395 -12.31 13.86 -27.61
CA GLU A 395 -12.15 15.31 -27.79
C GLU A 395 -11.26 15.93 -26.69
N ALA A 396 -11.42 15.49 -25.44
CA ALA A 396 -10.57 15.93 -24.32
C ALA A 396 -9.11 15.46 -24.44
N VAL A 397 -8.88 14.24 -24.96
CA VAL A 397 -7.52 13.73 -25.20
C VAL A 397 -6.88 14.45 -26.39
N LYS A 398 -7.64 14.73 -27.45
CA LYS A 398 -7.16 15.54 -28.59
C LYS A 398 -6.78 16.96 -28.16
N SER A 399 -7.60 17.60 -27.33
CA SER A 399 -7.33 18.97 -26.87
C SER A 399 -6.06 19.05 -26.02
N VAL A 400 -5.76 18.02 -25.22
CA VAL A 400 -4.54 17.94 -24.39
C VAL A 400 -3.29 17.64 -25.24
N VAL A 401 -3.42 16.85 -26.30
CA VAL A 401 -2.31 16.55 -27.21
C VAL A 401 -1.98 17.75 -28.12
N GLU A 402 -2.99 18.51 -28.57
CA GLU A 402 -2.77 19.74 -29.35
C GLU A 402 -2.19 20.88 -28.52
N THR A 403 -2.49 20.97 -27.22
CA THR A 403 -1.85 21.96 -26.32
C THR A 403 -0.44 21.58 -25.87
N ALA A 404 -0.06 20.30 -25.96
CA ALA A 404 1.28 19.83 -25.58
C ALA A 404 2.29 19.75 -26.75
N GLY A 405 1.82 19.89 -28.00
CA GLY A 405 2.65 19.85 -29.21
C GLY A 405 3.01 21.21 -29.80
N GLY A 406 2.56 22.30 -29.18
CA GLY A 406 2.74 23.67 -29.64
C GLY A 406 3.30 24.58 -28.56
N ASP A 407 4.50 24.26 -28.06
CA ASP A 407 5.48 25.23 -27.52
C ASP A 407 6.88 24.60 -27.51
#